data_AF-A0A1M7QPU5-F1
#
_entry.id   AF-A0A1M7QPU5-F1
#
_cell.length_a   1.000
_cell.length_b   1.000
_cell.length_c   1.000
_cell.angle_alpha   90.00
_cell.angle_beta   90.00
_cell.angle_gamma   90.00
#
_symmetry.space_group_name_H-M   'P 1'
#
loop_
_entity.id
_entity.type
_entity.pdbx_description
1 polymer ?
#
loop_
_entity_poly.entity_id
_entity_poly.type
_entity_poly.pdbx_seq_one_letter_code
_entity_poly.pdbx_strand_id
1 'polypeptide(L)'
;MSDVTRSRSRLDQPRERRRRLPRFDADAFGRGSERVAQFLGTGTFILMQTVIVIVWVTLNIFAVNLRWDPYPFILLNLAFSTQAAYAAPLILLAQNRQADRDRISLEEDRLRAQAAKADTEYLARELAALRLALGEVATREYLRSELGRVVEELREPSDADADLARPAGESRRAERRLSTESRRDTDGRRARLTR
;
A
#
# COMPACT_ATOMS: atom_id res chain seq x y z
N MET A 1 -30.87 53.55 22.39
CA MET A 1 -29.96 52.38 22.38
C MET A 1 -30.48 51.41 21.33
N SER A 2 -30.05 51.59 20.08
CA SER A 2 -30.51 50.81 18.92
C SER A 2 -29.27 50.32 18.19
N ASP A 3 -29.06 49.01 18.27
CA ASP A 3 -27.87 48.31 17.83
C ASP A 3 -27.67 48.41 16.30
N VAL A 4 -26.51 48.92 15.92
CA VAL A 4 -26.04 48.99 14.53
C VAL A 4 -25.39 47.65 14.19
N THR A 5 -26.17 46.66 13.78
CA THR A 5 -25.65 45.41 13.21
C THR A 5 -25.19 45.65 11.77
N ARG A 6 -23.99 46.22 11.64
CA ARG A 6 -23.27 46.35 10.38
C ARG A 6 -22.82 44.95 9.92
N SER A 7 -23.59 44.34 9.00
CA SER A 7 -23.22 43.11 8.31
C SER A 7 -21.90 43.31 7.55
N ARG A 8 -20.79 42.83 8.12
CA ARG A 8 -19.48 42.81 7.48
C ARG A 8 -19.49 41.71 6.42
N SER A 9 -19.84 42.08 5.21
CA SER A 9 -19.64 41.27 4.01
C SER A 9 -18.15 40.90 3.92
N ARG A 10 -17.83 39.62 4.12
CA ARG A 10 -16.47 39.09 4.11
C ARG A 10 -15.93 39.17 2.68
N LEU A 11 -14.94 40.02 2.45
CA LEU A 11 -14.23 40.22 1.18
C LEU A 11 -13.19 39.12 0.86
N ASP A 12 -13.18 38.03 1.61
CA ASP A 12 -12.10 37.02 1.59
C ASP A 12 -12.42 35.77 0.75
N GLN A 13 -13.52 35.78 -0.01
CA GLN A 13 -13.79 34.71 -0.97
C GLN A 13 -13.33 35.17 -2.35
N PRO A 14 -12.28 34.57 -2.93
CA PRO A 14 -11.94 34.83 -4.32
C PRO A 14 -13.16 34.42 -5.15
N ARG A 15 -13.82 35.39 -5.77
CA ARG A 15 -14.88 35.15 -6.74
C ARG A 15 -14.23 34.41 -7.91
N GLU A 16 -14.33 33.08 -7.90
CA GLU A 16 -14.06 32.27 -9.07
C GLU A 16 -15.01 32.73 -10.18
N ARG A 17 -14.49 33.55 -11.09
CA ARG A 17 -15.11 33.82 -12.38
C ARG A 17 -15.15 32.49 -13.11
N ARG A 18 -16.24 31.74 -12.89
CA ARG A 18 -16.56 30.50 -13.60
C ARG A 18 -16.80 30.86 -15.05
N ARG A 19 -15.71 31.02 -15.81
CA ARG A 19 -15.71 31.31 -17.23
C ARG A 19 -16.41 30.14 -17.89
N ARG A 20 -17.70 30.32 -18.22
CA ARG A 20 -18.48 29.36 -19.01
C ARG A 20 -17.95 29.41 -20.43
N LEU A 21 -16.77 28.82 -20.65
CA LEU A 21 -16.35 28.43 -21.99
C LEU A 21 -17.36 27.39 -22.49
N PRO A 22 -17.79 27.46 -23.76
CA PRO A 22 -18.56 26.38 -24.34
C PRO A 22 -17.78 25.08 -24.14
N ARG A 23 -18.40 24.12 -23.46
CA ARG A 23 -17.85 22.77 -23.33
C ARG A 23 -17.87 22.17 -24.73
N PHE A 24 -16.77 22.36 -25.47
CA PHE A 24 -16.47 21.48 -26.58
C PHE A 24 -16.56 20.07 -26.04
N ASP A 25 -17.39 19.26 -26.67
CA ASP A 25 -17.80 17.94 -26.20
C ASP A 25 -16.58 17.01 -26.21
N ALA A 26 -15.80 17.08 -25.13
CA ALA A 26 -14.52 16.40 -24.95
C ALA A 26 -14.69 14.89 -25.02
N ASP A 27 -15.90 14.38 -24.74
CA ASP A 27 -16.24 12.96 -24.78
C ASP A 27 -16.45 12.46 -26.21
N ALA A 28 -17.03 13.27 -27.10
CA ALA A 28 -17.16 12.93 -28.53
C ALA A 28 -15.80 12.98 -29.24
N PHE A 29 -15.00 14.02 -28.97
CA PHE A 29 -13.62 14.13 -29.45
C PHE A 29 -12.70 13.09 -28.82
N GLY A 30 -12.93 12.71 -27.56
CA GLY A 30 -12.16 11.71 -26.83
C GLY A 30 -12.20 10.35 -27.51
N ARG A 31 -13.41 9.84 -27.80
CA ARG A 31 -13.61 8.56 -28.50
C ARG A 31 -13.08 8.57 -29.95
N GLY A 32 -13.18 9.70 -30.64
CA GLY A 32 -12.55 9.87 -31.95
C GLY A 32 -11.02 9.88 -31.86
N SER A 33 -10.48 10.56 -30.85
CA SER A 33 -9.04 10.67 -30.63
C SER A 33 -8.39 9.35 -30.21
N GLU A 34 -9.12 8.47 -29.52
CA GLU A 34 -8.64 7.13 -29.14
C GLU A 34 -8.30 6.28 -30.39
N ARG A 35 -9.21 6.26 -31.37
CA ARG A 35 -9.00 5.54 -32.63
C ARG A 35 -7.90 6.17 -33.48
N VAL A 36 -7.86 7.50 -33.53
CA VAL A 36 -6.82 8.24 -34.25
C VAL A 36 -5.44 8.00 -33.61
N ALA A 37 -5.34 7.97 -32.28
CA ALA A 37 -4.10 7.68 -31.57
C ALA A 37 -3.60 6.26 -31.83
N GLN A 38 -4.50 5.27 -31.82
CA GLN A 38 -4.18 3.88 -32.20
C GLN A 38 -3.74 3.78 -33.67
N PHE A 39 -4.36 4.57 -34.56
CA PHE A 39 -4.02 4.60 -35.99
C PHE A 39 -2.65 5.21 -36.26
N LEU A 40 -2.32 6.34 -35.62
CA LEU A 40 -1.01 7.01 -35.78
C LEU A 40 0.15 6.24 -35.14
N GLY A 41 -0.10 5.45 -34.10
CA GLY A 41 0.92 4.62 -33.44
C GLY A 41 1.26 3.32 -34.18
N THR A 42 0.45 2.92 -35.17
CA THR A 42 0.61 1.66 -35.89
C THR A 42 1.33 1.90 -37.23
N GLY A 43 2.25 1.00 -37.63
CA GLY A 43 2.96 1.09 -38.92
C GLY A 43 2.06 1.14 -40.17
N THR A 44 0.77 0.82 -40.01
CA THR A 44 -0.28 0.94 -41.03
C THR A 44 -0.47 2.37 -41.56
N PHE A 45 -0.26 3.40 -40.73
CA PHE A 45 -0.38 4.80 -41.19
C PHE A 45 0.64 5.10 -42.29
N ILE A 46 1.90 4.70 -42.08
CA ILE A 46 2.98 4.93 -43.03
C ILE A 46 2.69 4.17 -44.34
N LEU A 47 2.23 2.91 -44.25
CA LEU A 47 1.86 2.12 -45.43
C LEU A 47 0.75 2.79 -46.25
N MET A 48 -0.33 3.23 -45.60
CA MET A 48 -1.43 3.97 -46.25
C MET A 48 -0.93 5.26 -46.91
N GLN A 49 -0.11 6.04 -46.20
CA GLN A 49 0.45 7.29 -46.71
C GLN A 49 1.33 7.04 -47.96
N THR A 50 2.16 6.00 -47.94
CA THR A 50 3.00 5.62 -49.09
C THR A 50 2.15 5.22 -50.29
N VAL A 51 1.11 4.41 -50.09
CA VAL A 51 0.19 4.01 -51.17
C VAL A 51 -0.51 5.23 -51.78
N ILE A 52 -1.01 6.16 -50.95
CA ILE A 52 -1.65 7.39 -51.42
C ILE A 52 -0.68 8.22 -52.27
N VAL A 53 0.56 8.41 -51.81
CA VAL A 53 1.59 9.15 -52.57
C VAL A 53 1.89 8.47 -53.91
N ILE A 54 2.03 7.14 -53.95
CA ILE A 54 2.28 6.40 -55.19
C ILE A 54 1.12 6.55 -56.18
N VAL A 55 -0.12 6.40 -55.70
CA VAL A 55 -1.33 6.58 -56.53
C VAL A 55 -1.39 8.01 -57.07
N TRP A 56 -1.10 9.01 -56.23
CA TRP A 56 -1.12 10.42 -56.62
C TRP A 56 -0.07 10.76 -57.69
N VAL A 57 1.16 10.28 -57.51
CA VAL A 57 2.24 10.43 -58.51
C VAL A 57 1.85 9.74 -59.82
N THR A 58 1.30 8.52 -59.75
CA THR A 58 0.85 7.76 -60.92
C THR A 58 -0.24 8.51 -61.68
N LEU A 59 -1.27 9.00 -60.98
CA LEU A 59 -2.35 9.79 -61.57
C LEU A 59 -1.84 11.08 -62.22
N ASN A 60 -0.86 11.74 -61.59
CA ASN A 60 -0.23 12.93 -62.17
C ASN A 60 0.50 12.60 -63.48
N ILE A 61 1.28 11.50 -63.54
CA ILE A 61 1.94 11.04 -64.78
C ILE A 61 0.93 10.75 -65.90
N PHE A 62 -0.22 10.14 -65.57
CA PHE A 62 -1.29 9.94 -66.56
C PHE A 62 -1.94 11.27 -66.99
N ALA A 63 -2.09 12.24 -66.08
CA ALA A 63 -2.60 13.57 -66.39
C ALA A 63 -1.63 14.42 -67.24
N VAL A 64 -0.31 14.18 -67.15
CA VAL A 64 0.71 14.80 -68.02
C VAL A 64 0.52 14.40 -69.48
N ASN A 65 0.08 13.17 -69.74
CA ASN A 65 -0.28 12.73 -71.11
C ASN A 65 -1.46 13.52 -71.69
N LEU A 66 -2.31 14.11 -70.84
CA LEU A 66 -3.39 15.04 -71.20
C LEU A 66 -2.93 16.52 -71.26
N ARG A 67 -1.62 16.80 -71.16
CA ARG A 67 -1.00 18.14 -71.11
C ARG A 67 -1.44 19.02 -69.92
N TRP A 68 -1.96 18.42 -68.85
CA TRP A 68 -2.54 19.19 -67.74
C TRP A 68 -1.48 19.81 -66.79
N ASP A 69 -0.23 19.30 -66.78
CA ASP A 69 0.92 19.89 -66.04
C ASP A 69 2.28 19.44 -66.65
N PRO A 70 2.84 20.13 -67.65
CA PRO A 70 4.15 19.82 -68.23
C PRO A 70 5.30 19.97 -67.21
N TYR A 71 6.41 19.23 -67.40
CA TYR A 71 7.60 19.30 -66.53
C TYR A 71 8.04 20.77 -66.29
N PRO A 72 8.18 21.25 -65.02
CA PRO A 72 8.43 20.53 -63.77
C PRO A 72 7.24 20.60 -62.78
N PHE A 73 6.17 19.83 -63.00
CA PHE A 73 5.05 19.51 -62.08
C PHE A 73 4.78 20.52 -60.94
N ILE A 74 4.47 21.77 -61.29
CA ILE A 74 4.41 22.88 -60.32
C ILE A 74 3.26 22.68 -59.33
N LEU A 75 2.15 22.09 -59.78
CA LEU A 75 0.96 21.87 -58.97
C LEU A 75 1.19 20.75 -57.96
N LEU A 76 1.92 19.70 -58.34
CA LEU A 76 2.27 18.59 -57.44
C LEU A 76 3.19 19.08 -56.32
N ASN A 77 4.21 19.86 -56.67
CA ASN A 77 5.12 20.42 -55.67
C ASN A 77 4.41 21.40 -54.73
N LEU A 78 3.51 22.25 -55.26
CA LEU A 78 2.73 23.19 -54.47
C LEU A 78 1.79 22.46 -53.47
N ALA A 79 1.14 21.38 -53.92
CA ALA A 79 0.28 20.57 -53.08
C ALA A 79 1.07 19.90 -51.94
N PHE A 80 2.22 19.30 -52.25
CA PHE A 80 3.08 18.66 -51.24
C PHE A 80 3.65 19.70 -50.25
N SER A 81 4.04 20.87 -50.75
CA SER A 81 4.53 21.97 -49.92
C SER A 81 3.45 22.44 -48.93
N THR A 82 2.21 22.55 -49.39
CA THR A 82 1.08 22.92 -48.52
C THR A 82 0.73 21.81 -47.54
N GLN A 83 0.83 20.54 -47.95
CA GLN A 83 0.63 19.38 -47.06
C GLN A 83 1.65 19.36 -45.91
N ALA A 84 2.93 19.61 -46.20
CA ALA A 84 3.98 19.74 -45.19
C ALA A 84 3.73 20.95 -44.27
N ALA A 85 3.34 22.10 -44.85
CA ALA A 85 3.07 23.32 -44.09
C ALA A 85 1.90 23.16 -43.10
N TYR A 86 0.84 22.43 -43.47
CA TYR A 86 -0.30 22.17 -42.58
C TYR A 86 -0.04 21.03 -41.59
N ALA A 87 0.91 20.14 -41.85
CA ALA A 87 1.28 19.07 -40.92
C ALA A 87 1.87 19.62 -39.61
N ALA A 88 2.74 20.63 -39.69
CA ALA A 88 3.39 21.25 -38.52
C ALA A 88 2.41 21.71 -37.41
N PRO A 89 1.38 22.54 -37.69
CA PRO A 89 0.43 22.97 -36.66
C PRO A 89 -0.45 21.83 -36.14
N LEU A 90 -0.79 20.84 -36.97
CA LEU A 90 -1.53 19.65 -36.52
C LEU A 90 -0.72 18.81 -35.54
N ILE A 91 0.56 18.58 -35.87
CA ILE A 91 1.50 17.86 -35.00
C ILE A 91 1.67 18.62 -33.69
N LEU A 92 1.83 19.94 -33.73
CA LEU A 92 1.95 20.77 -32.53
C LEU A 92 0.71 20.68 -31.64
N LEU A 93 -0.49 20.66 -32.22
CA LEU A 93 -1.73 20.50 -31.46
C LEU A 93 -1.85 19.09 -30.85
N ALA A 94 -1.44 18.06 -31.58
CA ALA A 94 -1.39 16.69 -31.07
C ALA A 94 -0.38 16.57 -29.92
N GLN A 95 0.80 17.18 -30.05
CA GLN A 95 1.85 17.22 -29.03
C GLN A 95 1.40 17.98 -27.78
N ASN A 96 0.76 19.15 -27.92
CA ASN A 96 0.23 19.89 -26.77
C ASN A 96 -0.78 19.04 -25.99
N ARG A 97 -1.67 18.32 -26.69
CA ARG A 97 -2.62 17.41 -26.04
C ARG A 97 -1.95 16.22 -25.36
N GLN A 98 -0.87 15.68 -25.93
CA GLN A 98 -0.10 14.62 -25.29
C GLN A 98 0.59 15.14 -24.04
N ALA A 99 1.29 16.28 -24.12
CA ALA A 99 1.96 16.91 -23.00
C ALA A 99 1.00 17.27 -21.85
N ASP A 100 -0.22 17.72 -22.16
CA ASP A 100 -1.26 17.99 -21.17
C ASP A 100 -1.69 16.72 -20.42
N ARG A 101 -1.90 15.60 -21.15
CA ARG A 101 -2.21 14.30 -20.52
C ARG A 101 -1.05 13.78 -19.68
N ASP A 102 0.17 13.84 -20.22
CA ASP A 102 1.38 13.38 -19.54
C ASP A 102 1.60 14.16 -18.25
N ARG A 103 1.34 15.48 -18.28
CA ARG A 103 1.40 16.32 -17.08
C ARG A 103 0.41 15.87 -16.01
N ILE A 104 -0.85 15.61 -16.37
CA ILE A 104 -1.87 15.15 -15.41
C ILE A 104 -1.47 13.78 -14.83
N SER A 105 -1.01 12.86 -15.67
CA SER A 105 -0.52 11.55 -15.23
C SER A 105 0.65 11.67 -14.25
N LEU A 106 1.61 12.55 -14.53
CA LEU A 106 2.75 12.80 -13.65
C LEU A 106 2.34 13.44 -12.31
N GLU A 107 1.35 14.33 -12.32
CA GLU A 107 0.82 14.93 -11.09
C GLU A 107 0.11 13.87 -10.22
N GLU A 108 -0.70 13.00 -10.83
CA GLU A 108 -1.32 11.87 -10.12
C GLU A 108 -0.29 10.90 -9.54
N ASP A 109 0.73 10.53 -10.31
CA ASP A 109 1.77 9.61 -9.85
C ASP A 109 2.61 10.22 -8.71
N ARG A 110 2.85 11.54 -8.75
CA ARG A 110 3.50 12.24 -7.63
C ARG A 110 2.66 12.19 -6.35
N LEU A 111 1.34 12.41 -6.45
CA LEU A 111 0.44 12.33 -5.30
C LEU A 111 0.38 10.90 -4.75
N ARG A 112 0.30 9.89 -5.61
CA ARG A 112 0.36 8.47 -5.22
C ARG A 112 1.68 8.13 -4.53
N ALA A 113 2.80 8.60 -5.05
CA ALA A 113 4.12 8.38 -4.45
C ALA A 113 4.25 9.05 -3.07
N GLN A 114 3.70 10.25 -2.91
CA GLN A 114 3.66 10.93 -1.60
C GLN A 114 2.80 10.17 -0.58
N ALA A 115 1.62 9.70 -0.99
CA ALA A 115 0.74 8.90 -0.14
C ALA A 115 1.42 7.58 0.27
N ALA A 116 1.99 6.84 -0.69
CA ALA A 116 2.73 5.62 -0.42
C ALA A 116 3.89 5.85 0.55
N LYS A 117 4.64 6.96 0.39
CA LYS A 117 5.70 7.33 1.33
C LYS A 117 5.14 7.57 2.74
N ALA A 118 4.06 8.34 2.87
CA ALA A 118 3.43 8.59 4.17
C ALA A 118 2.94 7.30 4.84
N ASP A 119 2.33 6.39 4.07
CA ASP A 119 1.88 5.09 4.57
C ASP A 119 3.07 4.24 5.07
N THR A 120 4.19 4.22 4.32
CA THR A 120 5.40 3.51 4.77
C THR A 120 6.00 4.12 6.04
N GLU A 121 6.02 5.45 6.16
CA GLU A 121 6.50 6.14 7.37
C GLU A 121 5.58 5.86 8.57
N TYR A 122 4.26 5.81 8.34
CA TYR A 122 3.28 5.45 9.36
C TYR A 122 3.47 4.01 9.84
N LEU A 123 3.54 3.05 8.91
CA LEU A 123 3.77 1.64 9.24
C LEU A 123 5.11 1.43 9.96
N ALA A 124 6.17 2.15 9.57
CA ALA A 124 7.47 2.07 10.24
C ALA A 124 7.40 2.57 11.69
N ARG A 125 6.66 3.67 11.95
CA ARG A 125 6.45 4.18 13.32
C ARG A 125 5.62 3.23 14.15
N GLU A 126 4.55 2.68 13.58
CA GLU A 126 3.68 1.73 14.27
C GLU A 126 4.44 0.43 14.61
N LEU A 127 5.25 -0.08 13.67
CA LEU A 127 6.13 -1.22 13.91
C LEU A 127 7.16 -0.94 15.01
N ALA A 128 7.74 0.26 15.04
CA ALA A 128 8.68 0.65 16.08
C ALA A 128 8.01 0.74 17.46
N ALA A 129 6.80 1.32 17.54
CA ALA A 129 6.00 1.38 18.76
C ALA A 129 5.61 -0.03 19.24
N LEU A 130 5.14 -0.89 18.32
CA LEU A 130 4.82 -2.29 18.61
C LEU A 130 6.05 -3.05 19.11
N ARG A 131 7.22 -2.84 18.50
CA ARG A 131 8.48 -3.46 18.92
C ARG A 131 8.89 -3.03 20.33
N LEU A 132 8.70 -1.76 20.70
CA LEU A 132 8.99 -1.26 22.04
C LEU A 132 8.03 -1.88 23.07
N ALA A 133 6.73 -1.86 22.79
CA ALA A 133 5.72 -2.46 23.65
C ALA A 133 5.94 -3.97 23.86
N LEU A 134 6.27 -4.71 22.79
CA LEU A 134 6.64 -6.12 22.89
C LEU A 134 7.98 -6.31 23.60
N GLY A 135 8.95 -5.41 23.43
CA GLY A 135 10.24 -5.47 24.13
C GLY A 135 10.11 -5.31 25.65
N GLU A 136 9.17 -4.47 26.10
CA GLU A 136 8.88 -4.28 27.53
C GLU A 136 8.10 -5.47 28.14
N VAL A 137 7.12 -6.03 27.41
CA VAL A 137 6.25 -7.12 27.90
C VAL A 137 6.88 -8.51 27.73
N ALA A 138 7.73 -8.72 26.72
CA ALA A 138 8.42 -9.98 26.48
C ALA A 138 9.86 -9.95 26.98
N THR A 139 10.07 -9.59 28.26
CA THR A 139 11.38 -9.86 28.87
C THR A 139 11.59 -11.38 28.91
N ARG A 140 12.76 -11.86 28.49
CA ARG A 140 13.10 -13.30 28.48
C ARG A 140 12.76 -13.99 29.80
N GLU A 141 12.92 -13.27 30.90
CA GLU A 141 12.62 -13.76 32.24
C GLU A 141 11.12 -13.93 32.50
N TYR A 142 10.27 -13.02 31.99
CA TYR A 142 8.81 -13.14 32.10
C TYR A 142 8.28 -14.30 31.23
N LEU A 143 8.76 -14.44 29.99
CA LEU A 143 8.42 -15.61 29.18
C LEU A 143 8.90 -16.90 29.84
N ARG A 144 10.07 -16.89 30.48
CA ARG A 144 10.62 -18.05 31.18
C ARG A 144 9.84 -18.38 32.45
N SER A 145 9.43 -17.38 33.22
CA SER A 145 8.62 -17.57 34.42
C SER A 145 7.23 -18.09 34.07
N GLU A 146 6.61 -17.56 33.01
CA GLU A 146 5.25 -17.95 32.64
C GLU A 146 5.19 -19.29 31.91
N LEU A 147 6.16 -19.59 31.04
CA LEU A 147 6.34 -20.96 30.54
C LEU A 147 6.66 -21.93 31.68
N GLY A 148 7.51 -21.53 32.63
CA GLY A 148 7.85 -22.35 33.79
C GLY A 148 6.62 -22.62 34.67
N ARG A 149 5.80 -21.61 34.91
CA ARG A 149 4.55 -21.71 35.69
C ARG A 149 3.55 -22.64 35.01
N VAL A 150 3.33 -22.49 33.70
CA VAL A 150 2.43 -23.38 32.95
C VAL A 150 2.97 -24.82 32.90
N VAL A 151 4.28 -24.99 32.77
CA VAL A 151 4.93 -26.32 32.84
C VAL A 151 4.76 -26.95 34.23
N GLU A 152 4.92 -26.17 35.30
CA GLU A 152 4.74 -26.65 36.68
C GLU A 152 3.28 -26.98 36.98
N GLU A 153 2.33 -26.14 36.53
CA GLU A 153 0.89 -26.38 36.63
C GLU A 153 0.44 -27.62 35.86
N LEU A 154 1.14 -27.99 34.78
CA LEU A 154 0.95 -29.26 34.05
C LEU A 154 1.72 -30.44 34.67
N ARG A 155 2.66 -30.18 35.59
CA ARG A 155 3.47 -31.19 36.29
C ARG A 155 2.89 -31.55 37.66
N GLU A 156 2.27 -30.60 38.35
CA GLU A 156 1.52 -30.80 39.59
C GLU A 156 0.40 -31.87 39.53
N PRO A 157 -0.24 -32.17 38.38
CA PRO A 157 -1.13 -33.33 38.25
C PRO A 157 -0.40 -34.67 38.43
N SER A 158 0.94 -34.72 38.36
CA SER A 158 1.73 -35.96 38.47
C SER A 158 2.34 -36.16 39.86
N ASP A 159 2.51 -35.12 40.68
CA ASP A 159 3.09 -35.25 42.03
C ASP A 159 2.03 -35.58 43.09
N ALA A 160 0.76 -35.30 42.83
CA ALA A 160 -0.37 -35.80 43.62
C ALA A 160 -0.47 -37.34 43.60
N ASP A 161 0.01 -37.98 42.53
CA ASP A 161 0.12 -39.44 42.43
C ASP A 161 1.37 -39.99 43.15
N ALA A 162 2.42 -39.17 43.33
CA ALA A 162 3.66 -39.58 43.99
C ALA A 162 3.56 -39.61 45.53
N ASP A 163 2.70 -38.77 46.13
CA ASP A 163 2.54 -38.72 47.59
C ASP A 163 1.64 -39.84 48.16
N LEU A 164 0.88 -40.53 47.30
CA LEU A 164 0.17 -41.77 47.63
C LEU A 164 1.10 -43.00 47.70
N ALA A 165 2.38 -42.87 47.32
CA ALA A 165 3.35 -43.97 47.24
C ALA A 165 4.42 -43.99 48.36
N ARG A 166 4.26 -43.23 49.45
CA ARG A 166 5.15 -43.33 50.64
C ARG A 166 4.69 -44.45 51.60
N PRO A 167 5.54 -45.45 51.93
CA PRO A 167 5.11 -46.61 52.71
C PRO A 167 4.96 -46.28 54.20
N ALA A 168 3.81 -46.66 54.77
CA ALA A 168 3.36 -46.43 56.14
C ALA A 168 4.17 -47.16 57.27
N GLY A 169 5.48 -47.31 57.12
CA GLY A 169 6.34 -48.12 58.01
C GLY A 169 7.09 -47.35 59.10
N GLU A 170 7.26 -46.03 58.96
CA GLU A 170 8.22 -45.29 59.79
C GLU A 170 7.61 -44.76 61.10
N SER A 171 6.34 -44.37 61.09
CA SER A 171 5.64 -43.77 62.24
C SER A 171 5.43 -44.75 63.41
N ARG A 172 5.18 -46.05 63.12
CA ARG A 172 5.02 -47.08 64.18
C ARG A 172 6.33 -47.43 64.88
N ARG A 173 7.48 -47.21 64.24
CA ARG A 173 8.80 -47.55 64.81
C ARG A 173 9.27 -46.51 65.82
N ALA A 174 8.86 -45.24 65.65
CA ALA A 174 9.13 -44.16 66.59
C ALA A 174 8.30 -44.28 67.88
N GLU A 175 7.00 -44.58 67.78
CA GLU A 175 6.12 -44.74 68.95
C GLU A 175 6.46 -45.95 69.83
N ARG A 176 6.95 -47.06 69.23
CA ARG A 176 7.38 -48.24 69.99
C ARG A 176 8.67 -48.02 70.80
N ARG A 177 9.54 -47.09 70.38
CA ARG A 177 10.77 -46.76 71.12
C ARG A 177 10.47 -45.88 72.33
N LEU A 178 9.58 -44.89 72.19
CA LEU A 178 9.16 -44.02 73.29
C LEU A 178 8.40 -44.76 74.40
N SER A 179 7.56 -45.73 74.05
CA SER A 179 6.82 -46.54 75.02
C SER A 179 7.69 -47.54 75.79
N THR A 180 8.83 -47.96 75.24
CA THR A 180 9.76 -48.88 75.92
C THR A 180 10.66 -48.15 76.93
N GLU A 181 10.94 -46.86 76.70
CA GLU A 181 11.77 -46.04 77.57
C GLU A 181 11.01 -45.53 78.80
N SER A 182 9.74 -45.13 78.63
CA SER A 182 8.87 -44.67 79.73
C SER A 182 8.54 -45.78 80.76
N ARG A 183 8.61 -47.05 80.35
CA ARG A 183 8.33 -48.20 81.23
C ARG A 183 9.51 -48.60 82.13
N ARG A 184 10.73 -48.11 81.86
CA ARG A 184 11.91 -48.35 82.72
C ARG A 184 12.05 -47.36 83.87
N ASP A 185 11.52 -46.15 83.72
CA ASP A 185 11.70 -45.08 84.73
C ASP A 185 10.71 -45.18 85.91
N THR A 186 9.60 -45.90 85.73
CA THR A 186 8.57 -46.06 86.77
C THR A 186 8.85 -47.18 87.77
N ASP A 187 9.75 -48.12 87.45
CA ASP A 187 10.07 -49.26 88.33
C ASP A 187 11.21 -48.96 89.32
N GLY A 188 12.07 -47.98 89.03
CA GLY A 188 13.18 -47.58 89.91
C GLY A 188 12.79 -46.74 91.13
N ARG A 189 11.59 -46.13 91.13
CA ARG A 189 11.15 -45.22 92.21
C ARG A 189 10.39 -45.90 93.36
N ARG A 190 10.02 -47.17 93.26
CA ARG A 190 9.31 -47.89 94.33
C ARG A 190 10.22 -48.63 95.33
N ALA A 191 11.53 -48.69 95.09
CA ALA A 191 12.48 -49.37 95.97
C ALA A 191 13.15 -48.48 97.04
N ARG A 192 12.74 -47.21 97.22
CA ARG A 192 13.40 -46.24 98.14
C ARG A 192 12.52 -45.68 99.27
N LEU A 193 11.50 -46.42 99.73
CA LEU A 193 10.63 -45.96 100.83
C LEU A 193 10.47 -46.91 102.03
N THR A 194 11.32 -47.94 102.15
CA THR A 194 11.39 -48.73 103.39
C THR A 194 12.84 -49.05 103.73
N ARG A 195 13.49 -48.21 104.55
CA ARG A 195 14.26 -48.58 105.76
C ARG A 195 14.89 -47.35 106.37
#